data_AF-F2NN66-F1
#
_entry.id   AF-F2NN66-F1
#
_cell.length_a   1.000
_cell.length_b   1.000
_cell.length_c   1.000
_cell.angle_alpha   90.00
_cell.angle_beta   90.00
_cell.angle_gamma   90.00
#
_symmetry.space_group_name_H-M   'P 1'
#
loop_
_entity.id
_entity.type
_entity.pdbx_description
1 polymer ?
#
loop_
_entity_poly.entity_id
_entity_poly.type
_entity_poly.pdbx_seq_one_letter_code
_entity_poly.pdbx_strand_id
1 'polypeptide(L)'
;MPQRTLGIVLASAGLVYLTLLNPWTPGWPWGLAGGLGFLVLYRRSKVRDALLAGALFFGWGVGAAFADWLDYQALKLLGLGLGFGLYGWLENAAWGLWTAAGLAGIGALVFLWEIGTAVWLALALVGAGAWFVLKGEAAPPTLPPAREALYKHLYAWRVAQARREERSSAEVLPNRLVARIVQENPQDPEALREILGEERAAYTEAIWELLKARDSSPTG
;
A
#
# COMPACT_ATOMS: atom_id res chain seq x y z
N MET A 1 -4.26 15.48 7.45
CA MET A 1 -4.65 15.00 8.80
C MET A 1 -3.52 14.19 9.37
N PRO A 2 -3.11 14.40 10.63
CA PRO A 2 -2.07 13.58 11.25
C PRO A 2 -2.58 12.14 11.36
N GLN A 3 -1.75 11.16 11.00
CA GLN A 3 -2.07 9.72 10.97
C GLN A 3 -2.69 9.21 12.30
N ARG A 4 -2.45 9.90 13.42
CA ARG A 4 -3.09 9.67 14.71
C ARG A 4 -4.62 9.84 14.69
N THR A 5 -5.14 10.84 14.00
CA THR A 5 -6.58 11.14 13.97
C THR A 5 -7.33 10.05 13.21
N LEU A 6 -6.74 9.51 12.16
CA LEU A 6 -7.38 8.48 11.33
C LEU A 6 -7.47 7.13 12.05
N GLY A 7 -6.44 6.75 12.82
CA GLY A 7 -6.48 5.54 13.65
C GLY A 7 -7.53 5.63 14.76
N ILE A 8 -7.71 6.82 15.36
CA ILE A 8 -8.76 7.05 16.36
C ILE A 8 -10.15 6.98 15.71
N VAL A 9 -10.34 7.60 14.54
CA VAL A 9 -11.63 7.54 13.81
C VAL A 9 -11.99 6.11 13.41
N LEU A 10 -11.04 5.30 12.93
CA LEU A 10 -11.29 3.89 12.60
C LEU A 10 -11.59 3.04 13.84
N ALA A 11 -10.90 3.28 14.95
CA ALA A 11 -11.19 2.59 16.22
C ALA A 11 -12.56 2.99 16.79
N SER A 12 -12.91 4.27 16.74
CA SER A 12 -14.21 4.79 17.17
C SER A 12 -15.35 4.31 16.28
N ALA A 13 -15.15 4.24 14.95
CA ALA A 13 -16.12 3.67 14.03
C ALA A 13 -16.35 2.17 14.30
N GLY A 14 -15.28 1.41 14.60
CA GLY A 14 -15.38 0.02 15.05
C GLY A 14 -16.16 -0.12 16.36
N LEU A 15 -15.94 0.79 17.32
CA LEU A 15 -16.62 0.79 18.62
C LEU A 15 -18.10 1.17 18.55
N VAL A 16 -18.46 2.14 17.70
CA VAL A 16 -19.86 2.51 17.43
C VAL A 16 -20.58 1.38 16.68
N TYR A 17 -19.89 0.71 15.77
CA TYR A 17 -20.40 -0.49 15.10
C TYR A 17 -20.62 -1.67 16.06
N LEU A 18 -19.71 -1.87 17.03
CA LEU A 18 -19.83 -2.84 18.12
C LEU A 18 -21.09 -2.64 18.96
N THR A 19 -21.56 -1.40 19.12
CA THR A 19 -22.77 -1.10 19.89
C THR A 19 -24.08 -1.26 19.11
N LEU A 20 -24.01 -1.40 17.79
CA LEU A 20 -25.19 -1.44 16.92
C LEU A 20 -25.56 -2.84 16.42
N LEU A 21 -24.72 -3.86 16.64
CA LEU A 21 -24.98 -5.24 16.22
C LEU A 21 -25.38 -6.17 17.36
N ASN A 22 -26.23 -7.12 17.00
CA ASN A 22 -26.79 -8.15 17.88
C ASN A 22 -25.66 -8.98 18.54
N PRO A 23 -25.53 -9.02 19.88
CA PRO A 23 -24.39 -9.63 20.58
C PRO A 23 -24.28 -11.16 20.45
N TRP A 24 -25.15 -11.81 19.69
CA TRP A 24 -25.28 -13.26 19.62
C TRP A 24 -24.62 -13.90 18.38
N THR A 25 -24.01 -13.14 17.48
CA THR A 25 -23.24 -13.70 16.35
C THR A 25 -21.81 -14.04 16.77
N PRO A 26 -21.35 -15.30 16.62
CA PRO A 26 -20.16 -15.80 17.32
C PRO A 26 -18.78 -15.38 16.75
N GLY A 27 -18.71 -14.75 15.57
CA GLY A 27 -17.43 -14.53 14.86
C GLY A 27 -16.83 -13.12 14.93
N TRP A 28 -17.65 -12.10 15.09
CA TRP A 28 -17.25 -10.71 14.87
C TRP A 28 -16.44 -10.05 16.02
N PRO A 29 -16.60 -10.40 17.31
CA PRO A 29 -15.82 -9.79 18.39
C PRO A 29 -14.33 -10.16 18.28
N TRP A 30 -14.04 -11.35 17.77
CA TRP A 30 -12.67 -11.86 17.59
C TRP A 30 -11.95 -11.18 16.41
N GLY A 31 -12.66 -10.90 15.31
CA GLY A 31 -12.12 -10.15 14.18
C GLY A 31 -11.75 -8.71 14.55
N LEU A 32 -12.59 -8.06 15.37
CA LEU A 32 -12.36 -6.70 15.85
C LEU A 32 -11.29 -6.62 16.94
N ALA A 33 -11.33 -7.50 17.94
CA ALA A 33 -10.30 -7.55 18.97
C ALA A 33 -8.93 -7.90 18.39
N GLY A 34 -8.89 -8.84 17.43
CA GLY A 34 -7.70 -9.18 16.66
C GLY A 34 -7.18 -8.00 15.83
N GLY A 35 -8.04 -7.35 15.04
CA GLY A 35 -7.65 -6.20 14.22
C GLY A 35 -7.17 -4.99 15.04
N LEU A 36 -7.87 -4.65 16.13
CA LEU A 36 -7.52 -3.52 17.01
C LEU A 36 -6.26 -3.80 17.83
N GLY A 37 -6.18 -4.97 18.48
CA GLY A 37 -5.00 -5.35 19.26
C GLY A 37 -3.74 -5.35 18.41
N PHE A 38 -3.87 -5.74 17.15
CA PHE A 38 -2.73 -5.85 16.24
C PHE A 38 -2.32 -4.51 15.61
N LEU A 39 -3.27 -3.61 15.32
CA LEU A 39 -2.96 -2.22 14.95
C LEU A 39 -2.25 -1.46 16.07
N VAL A 40 -2.63 -1.72 17.33
CA VAL A 40 -1.97 -1.15 18.52
C VAL A 40 -0.53 -1.68 18.65
N LEU A 41 -0.30 -2.97 18.39
CA LEU A 41 1.03 -3.58 18.40
C LEU A 41 1.90 -3.10 17.23
N TYR A 42 1.35 -2.97 16.01
CA TYR A 42 2.06 -2.41 14.84
C TYR A 42 2.64 -1.02 15.12
N ARG A 43 1.84 -0.16 15.76
CA ARG A 43 2.26 1.19 16.15
C ARG A 43 3.48 1.18 17.10
N ARG A 44 3.70 0.08 17.83
CA ARG A 44 4.83 -0.08 18.74
C ARG A 44 6.04 -0.79 18.13
N SER A 45 5.86 -1.69 17.16
CA SER A 45 6.93 -2.60 16.72
C SER A 45 7.44 -2.42 15.28
N LYS A 46 6.84 -1.56 14.45
CA LYS A 46 7.22 -1.35 13.02
C LYS A 46 7.30 -2.64 12.19
N VAL A 47 6.62 -3.73 12.57
CA VAL A 47 6.65 -4.99 11.80
C VAL A 47 5.65 -4.89 10.65
N ARG A 48 6.15 -4.74 9.43
CA ARG A 48 5.37 -4.57 8.20
C ARG A 48 4.35 -5.69 7.97
N ASP A 49 4.71 -6.93 8.32
CA ASP A 49 3.83 -8.10 8.22
C ASP A 49 2.65 -8.01 9.19
N ALA A 50 2.81 -7.28 10.30
CA ALA A 50 1.74 -7.06 11.25
C ALA A 50 0.69 -6.06 10.73
N LEU A 51 1.08 -5.08 9.91
CA LEU A 51 0.06 -4.20 9.33
C LEU A 51 -0.85 -4.96 8.36
N LEU A 52 -0.27 -5.85 7.56
CA LEU A 52 -1.03 -6.65 6.60
C LEU A 52 -2.06 -7.51 7.31
N ALA A 53 -1.62 -8.34 8.26
CA ALA A 53 -2.56 -9.20 9.00
C ALA A 53 -3.61 -8.37 9.74
N GLY A 54 -3.27 -7.23 10.34
CA GLY A 54 -4.24 -6.36 11.03
C GLY A 54 -5.28 -5.77 10.09
N ALA A 55 -4.83 -5.27 8.93
CA ALA A 55 -5.73 -4.73 7.91
C ALA A 55 -6.64 -5.83 7.34
N LEU A 56 -6.13 -7.05 7.14
CA LEU A 56 -6.91 -8.21 6.69
C LEU A 56 -7.96 -8.62 7.72
N PHE A 57 -7.61 -8.73 9.00
CA PHE A 57 -8.56 -9.06 10.06
C PHE A 57 -9.65 -8.00 10.21
N PHE A 58 -9.27 -6.72 10.13
CA PHE A 58 -10.23 -5.61 10.14
C PHE A 58 -11.19 -5.69 8.95
N GLY A 59 -10.66 -5.79 7.73
CA GLY A 59 -11.46 -5.89 6.52
C GLY A 59 -12.39 -7.10 6.54
N TRP A 60 -11.87 -8.27 6.89
CA TRP A 60 -12.66 -9.49 7.03
C TRP A 60 -13.76 -9.35 8.09
N GLY A 61 -13.45 -8.76 9.26
CA GLY A 61 -14.42 -8.56 10.33
C GLY A 61 -15.59 -7.67 9.91
N VAL A 62 -15.30 -6.58 9.19
CA VAL A 62 -16.33 -5.72 8.60
C VAL A 62 -17.16 -6.49 7.57
N GLY A 63 -16.51 -7.19 6.63
CA GLY A 63 -17.20 -7.95 5.59
C GLY A 63 -18.08 -9.08 6.14
N ALA A 64 -17.60 -9.80 7.16
CA ALA A 64 -18.35 -10.86 7.82
C ALA A 64 -19.59 -10.33 8.54
N ALA A 65 -19.47 -9.20 9.23
CA ALA A 65 -20.60 -8.60 9.92
C ALA A 65 -21.69 -8.10 8.95
N PHE A 66 -21.30 -7.55 7.79
CA PHE A 66 -22.23 -7.21 6.72
C PHE A 66 -22.83 -8.45 6.04
N ALA A 67 -22.04 -9.51 5.84
CA ALA A 67 -22.50 -10.78 5.31
C ALA A 67 -23.60 -11.39 6.19
N ASP A 68 -23.40 -11.40 7.51
CA ASP A 68 -24.38 -11.96 8.45
C ASP A 68 -25.64 -11.08 8.54
N TRP A 69 -25.53 -9.77 8.36
CA TRP A 69 -26.68 -8.85 8.41
C TRP A 69 -27.57 -8.93 7.17
N LEU A 70 -26.96 -9.10 6.00
CA LEU A 70 -27.66 -9.08 4.71
C LEU A 70 -27.84 -10.47 4.07
N ASP A 71 -27.30 -11.51 4.70
CA ASP A 71 -27.27 -12.90 4.22
C ASP A 71 -26.57 -13.08 2.85
N TYR A 72 -25.48 -12.34 2.63
CA TYR A 72 -24.69 -12.37 1.39
C TYR A 72 -23.23 -12.73 1.67
N GLN A 73 -22.78 -13.91 1.22
CA GLN A 73 -21.42 -14.38 1.49
C GLN A 73 -20.38 -13.57 0.71
N ALA A 74 -20.76 -12.99 -0.43
CA ALA A 74 -19.91 -12.09 -1.21
C ALA A 74 -19.32 -10.93 -0.39
N LEU A 75 -20.01 -10.49 0.66
CA LEU A 75 -19.58 -9.37 1.51
C LEU A 75 -18.31 -9.70 2.31
N LYS A 76 -18.02 -10.99 2.58
CA LYS A 76 -16.74 -11.43 3.18
C LYS A 76 -15.56 -11.17 2.25
N LEU A 77 -15.74 -11.40 0.94
CA LEU A 77 -14.71 -11.14 -0.07
C LEU A 77 -14.48 -9.63 -0.27
N LEU A 78 -15.56 -8.85 -0.27
CA LEU A 78 -15.45 -7.38 -0.31
C LEU A 78 -14.74 -6.84 0.95
N GLY A 79 -15.03 -7.41 2.12
CA GLY A 79 -14.33 -7.09 3.36
C GLY A 79 -12.83 -7.39 3.30
N LEU A 80 -12.43 -8.56 2.82
CA LEU A 80 -11.02 -8.87 2.59
C LEU A 80 -10.37 -7.90 1.60
N GLY A 81 -11.08 -7.54 0.52
CA GLY A 81 -10.64 -6.51 -0.42
C GLY A 81 -10.40 -5.17 0.27
N LEU A 82 -11.31 -4.74 1.15
CA LEU A 82 -11.15 -3.55 1.97
C LEU A 82 -9.91 -3.62 2.87
N GLY A 83 -9.61 -4.78 3.43
CA GLY A 83 -8.39 -5.02 4.22
C GLY A 83 -7.11 -4.82 3.42
N PHE A 84 -7.02 -5.42 2.23
CA PHE A 84 -5.88 -5.21 1.33
C PHE A 84 -5.77 -3.76 0.84
N GLY A 85 -6.91 -3.09 0.60
CA GLY A 85 -6.95 -1.70 0.16
C GLY A 85 -6.45 -0.75 1.24
N LEU A 86 -6.87 -0.98 2.48
CA LEU A 86 -6.38 -0.26 3.65
C LEU A 86 -4.87 -0.46 3.85
N TYR A 87 -4.38 -1.70 3.74
CA TYR A 87 -2.95 -1.98 3.78
C TYR A 87 -2.18 -1.26 2.67
N GLY A 88 -2.65 -1.38 1.42
CA GLY A 88 -2.03 -0.75 0.26
C GLY A 88 -1.97 0.76 0.38
N TRP A 89 -3.01 1.38 0.94
CA TRP A 89 -3.04 2.81 1.21
C TRP A 89 -2.09 3.22 2.35
N LEU A 90 -2.06 2.48 3.46
CA LEU A 90 -1.20 2.78 4.60
C LEU A 90 0.30 2.60 4.29
N GLU A 91 0.67 1.58 3.53
CA GLU A 91 2.07 1.28 3.16
C GLU A 91 2.49 1.88 1.83
N ASN A 92 1.57 2.60 1.16
CA ASN A 92 1.73 3.04 -0.22
C ASN A 92 2.20 1.88 -1.13
N ALA A 93 1.65 0.70 -0.87
CA ALA A 93 2.02 -0.55 -1.51
C ALA A 93 1.02 -0.84 -2.62
N ALA A 94 1.42 -0.57 -3.87
CA ALA A 94 0.57 -0.75 -5.03
C ALA A 94 -0.11 -2.12 -5.03
N TRP A 95 0.65 -3.20 -4.75
CA TRP A 95 0.14 -4.58 -4.70
C TRP A 95 -1.10 -4.76 -3.81
N GLY A 96 -1.18 -4.06 -2.67
CA GLY A 96 -2.36 -4.12 -1.79
C GLY A 96 -3.61 -3.55 -2.46
N LEU A 97 -3.47 -2.47 -3.23
CA LEU A 97 -4.56 -1.89 -4.00
C LEU A 97 -5.01 -2.80 -5.16
N TRP A 98 -4.06 -3.46 -5.84
CA TRP A 98 -4.37 -4.43 -6.88
C TRP A 98 -5.12 -5.65 -6.33
N THR A 99 -4.67 -6.19 -5.20
CA THR A 99 -5.35 -7.31 -4.53
C THR A 99 -6.74 -6.90 -4.06
N ALA A 100 -6.89 -5.69 -3.52
CA ALA A 100 -8.18 -5.13 -3.14
C ALA A 100 -9.15 -5.05 -4.32
N ALA A 101 -8.68 -4.51 -5.45
CA ALA A 101 -9.45 -4.42 -6.69
C ALA A 101 -9.88 -5.79 -7.22
N GLY A 102 -8.96 -6.77 -7.23
CA GLY A 102 -9.25 -8.13 -7.65
C GLY A 102 -10.32 -8.80 -6.77
N LEU A 103 -10.18 -8.69 -5.44
CA LEU A 103 -11.16 -9.23 -4.49
C LEU A 103 -12.51 -8.52 -4.59
N ALA A 104 -12.52 -7.21 -4.83
CA ALA A 104 -13.75 -6.47 -5.08
C ALA A 104 -14.45 -6.95 -6.35
N GLY A 105 -13.71 -7.22 -7.43
CA GLY A 105 -14.23 -7.79 -8.67
C GLY A 105 -14.80 -9.20 -8.49
N ILE A 106 -14.09 -10.08 -7.76
CA ILE A 106 -14.59 -11.44 -7.46
C ILE A 106 -15.84 -11.35 -6.57
N GLY A 107 -15.80 -10.55 -5.51
CA GLY A 107 -16.94 -10.34 -4.61
C GLY A 107 -18.15 -9.80 -5.37
N ALA A 108 -17.95 -8.87 -6.30
CA ALA A 108 -19.00 -8.35 -7.18
C ALA A 108 -19.63 -9.43 -8.06
N LEU A 109 -18.84 -10.35 -8.62
CA LEU A 109 -19.35 -11.48 -9.42
C LEU A 109 -20.16 -12.46 -8.56
N VAL A 110 -19.68 -12.78 -7.36
CA VAL A 110 -20.42 -13.64 -6.42
C VAL A 110 -21.73 -12.96 -5.98
N PHE A 111 -21.69 -11.65 -5.70
CA PHE A 111 -22.88 -10.87 -5.34
C PHE A 111 -23.91 -10.82 -6.47
N LEU A 112 -23.45 -10.74 -7.72
CA LEU A 112 -24.28 -10.83 -8.93
C LEU A 112 -25.05 -12.16 -8.99
N TRP A 113 -24.36 -13.25 -8.66
CA TRP A 113 -24.94 -14.59 -8.57
C TRP A 113 -25.97 -14.69 -7.43
N GLU A 114 -25.68 -14.09 -6.28
CA GLU A 114 -26.56 -14.12 -5.09
C GLU A 114 -27.84 -13.28 -5.26
N ILE A 115 -27.80 -12.16 -6.00
CA ILE A 115 -28.92 -11.20 -6.02
C ILE A 115 -29.64 -11.10 -7.38
N GLY A 116 -29.07 -11.58 -8.48
CA GLY A 116 -29.68 -11.63 -9.82
C GLY A 116 -30.01 -10.26 -10.47
N THR A 117 -30.23 -9.20 -9.67
CA THR A 117 -30.61 -7.84 -10.09
C THR A 117 -29.51 -6.81 -9.82
N ALA A 118 -28.43 -7.20 -9.14
CA ALA A 118 -27.32 -6.32 -8.76
C ALA A 118 -26.27 -6.10 -9.88
N VAL A 119 -26.63 -6.33 -11.15
CA VAL A 119 -25.76 -6.15 -12.33
C VAL A 119 -25.04 -4.80 -12.32
N TRP A 120 -25.74 -3.71 -12.01
CA TRP A 120 -25.15 -2.37 -12.06
C TRP A 120 -24.10 -2.13 -10.98
N LEU A 121 -24.32 -2.64 -9.76
CA LEU A 121 -23.34 -2.54 -8.68
C LEU A 121 -22.10 -3.36 -9.01
N ALA A 122 -22.30 -4.57 -9.55
CA ALA A 122 -21.19 -5.41 -9.92
C ALA A 122 -20.36 -4.82 -11.08
N LEU A 123 -21.02 -4.26 -12.10
CA LEU A 123 -20.34 -3.54 -13.18
C LEU A 123 -19.57 -2.31 -12.66
N ALA A 124 -20.13 -1.58 -11.68
CA ALA A 124 -19.43 -0.45 -11.06
C ALA A 124 -18.18 -0.91 -10.29
N LEU A 125 -18.26 -2.01 -9.53
CA LEU A 125 -17.12 -2.57 -8.79
C LEU A 125 -16.05 -3.16 -9.72
N VAL A 126 -16.45 -3.88 -10.77
CA VAL A 126 -15.55 -4.38 -11.81
C VAL A 126 -14.88 -3.22 -12.55
N GLY A 127 -15.65 -2.19 -12.91
CA GLY A 127 -15.14 -0.98 -13.56
C GLY A 127 -14.17 -0.19 -12.68
N ALA A 128 -14.45 -0.07 -11.38
CA ALA A 128 -13.55 0.54 -10.42
C ALA A 128 -12.26 -0.28 -10.26
N GLY A 129 -12.38 -1.61 -10.13
CA GLY A 129 -11.23 -2.52 -10.07
C GLY A 129 -10.36 -2.43 -11.33
N ALA A 130 -10.98 -2.50 -12.51
CA ALA A 130 -10.31 -2.35 -13.80
C ALA A 130 -9.66 -0.96 -13.94
N TRP A 131 -10.31 0.11 -13.48
CA TRP A 131 -9.71 1.44 -13.49
C TRP A 131 -8.49 1.53 -12.58
N PHE A 132 -8.52 0.95 -11.39
CA PHE A 132 -7.33 0.87 -10.53
C PHE A 132 -6.23 0.02 -11.16
N VAL A 133 -6.61 -1.06 -11.84
CA VAL A 133 -5.68 -1.92 -12.59
C VAL A 133 -5.04 -1.17 -13.76
N LEU A 134 -5.80 -0.34 -14.47
CA LEU A 134 -5.32 0.41 -15.62
C LEU A 134 -4.57 1.69 -15.23
N LYS A 135 -4.92 2.27 -14.08
CA LYS A 135 -4.28 3.48 -13.53
C LYS A 135 -3.04 3.17 -12.70
N GLY A 136 -2.86 1.91 -12.33
CA GLY A 136 -1.66 1.43 -11.66
C GLY A 136 -0.41 2.03 -12.28
N GLU A 137 0.43 2.62 -11.42
CA GLU A 137 1.57 3.47 -11.76
C GLU A 137 2.12 3.08 -13.12
N ALA A 138 2.02 4.01 -14.10
CA ALA A 138 2.49 3.85 -15.46
C ALA A 138 3.72 2.95 -15.45
N ALA A 139 3.63 1.79 -16.13
CA ALA A 139 4.73 0.84 -16.22
C ALA A 139 6.02 1.63 -16.32
N PRO A 140 7.03 1.38 -15.44
CA PRO A 140 8.21 2.23 -15.35
C PRO A 140 8.65 2.48 -16.78
N PRO A 141 8.67 3.76 -17.23
CA PRO A 141 8.83 4.09 -18.64
C PRO A 141 9.98 3.24 -19.13
N THR A 142 9.81 2.48 -20.22
CA THR A 142 10.82 1.51 -20.68
C THR A 142 12.15 2.25 -20.80
N LEU A 143 12.95 2.13 -19.74
CA LEU A 143 14.15 2.93 -19.58
C LEU A 143 15.16 2.30 -20.55
N PRO A 144 15.95 3.11 -21.27
CA PRO A 144 17.12 2.58 -21.95
C PRO A 144 17.90 1.67 -20.99
N PRO A 145 18.48 0.54 -21.44
CA PRO A 145 19.12 -0.44 -20.55
C PRO A 145 20.10 0.19 -19.55
N ALA A 146 20.82 1.23 -19.98
CA ALA A 146 21.75 2.00 -19.15
C ALA A 146 21.06 2.74 -17.97
N ARG A 147 19.83 3.20 -18.14
CA ARG A 147 19.02 3.86 -17.09
C ARG A 147 18.34 2.84 -16.18
N GLU A 148 17.98 1.67 -16.68
CA GLU A 148 17.44 0.58 -15.86
C GLU A 148 18.49 0.06 -14.85
N ALA A 149 19.74 -0.10 -15.30
CA ALA A 149 20.84 -0.46 -14.42
C ALA A 149 21.05 0.56 -13.30
N LEU A 150 21.02 1.86 -13.61
CA LEU A 150 21.13 2.92 -12.62
C LEU A 150 19.97 2.89 -11.62
N TYR A 151 18.74 2.72 -12.12
CA TYR A 151 17.55 2.60 -11.28
C TYR A 151 17.69 1.45 -10.27
N LYS A 152 18.14 0.27 -10.72
CA LYS A 152 18.37 -0.90 -9.85
C LYS A 152 19.43 -0.62 -8.77
N HIS A 153 20.54 0.02 -9.12
CA HIS A 153 21.60 0.37 -8.16
C HIS A 153 21.13 1.38 -7.11
N LEU A 154 20.46 2.45 -7.54
CA LEU A 154 19.87 3.43 -6.62
C LEU A 154 18.82 2.80 -5.70
N TYR A 155 17.99 1.91 -6.25
CA TYR A 155 16.99 1.19 -5.47
C TYR A 155 17.65 0.28 -4.41
N ALA A 156 18.69 -0.47 -4.80
CA ALA A 156 19.43 -1.34 -3.88
C ALA A 156 20.11 -0.54 -2.77
N TRP A 157 20.78 0.56 -3.12
CA TRP A 157 21.38 1.48 -2.14
C TRP A 157 20.34 2.01 -1.17
N ARG A 158 19.20 2.49 -1.69
CA ARG A 158 18.10 3.01 -0.87
C ARG A 158 17.61 1.99 0.14
N VAL A 159 17.40 0.74 -0.28
CA VAL A 159 16.95 -0.34 0.61
C VAL A 159 18.00 -0.63 1.69
N ALA A 160 19.28 -0.66 1.32
CA ALA A 160 20.36 -0.87 2.27
C ALA A 160 20.45 0.28 3.30
N GLN A 161 20.34 1.53 2.85
CA GLN A 161 20.37 2.70 3.71
C GLN A 161 19.16 2.76 4.65
N ALA A 162 17.96 2.45 4.15
CA ALA A 162 16.74 2.35 4.94
C ALA A 162 16.86 1.32 6.07
N ARG A 163 17.48 0.16 5.80
CA ARG A 163 17.78 -0.85 6.82
C ARG A 163 18.77 -0.34 7.87
N ARG A 164 19.83 0.37 7.45
CA ARG A 164 20.84 0.93 8.37
C ARG A 164 20.26 2.00 9.29
N GLU A 165 19.33 2.82 8.81
CA GLU A 165 18.71 3.89 9.58
C GLU A 165 17.42 3.47 10.32
N GLU A 166 16.98 2.21 10.19
CA GLU A 166 15.69 1.72 10.73
C GLU A 166 14.48 2.56 10.27
N ARG A 167 14.53 3.02 9.02
CA ARG A 167 13.52 3.85 8.36
C ARG A 167 12.92 3.12 7.16
N SER A 168 11.78 3.59 6.69
CA SER A 168 11.22 3.08 5.45
C SER A 168 12.03 3.58 4.23
N SER A 169 12.09 2.79 3.16
CA SER A 169 12.78 3.19 1.92
C SER A 169 12.23 4.49 1.35
N ALA A 170 10.92 4.75 1.51
CA ALA A 170 10.28 5.97 1.04
C ALA A 170 10.70 7.22 1.84
N GLU A 171 11.03 7.08 3.13
CA GLU A 171 11.53 8.18 3.95
C GLU A 171 12.96 8.58 3.55
N VAL A 172 13.82 7.59 3.27
CA VAL A 172 15.19 7.82 2.80
C VAL A 172 15.18 8.50 1.43
N LEU A 173 14.60 7.84 0.42
CA LEU A 173 14.57 8.37 -0.94
C LEU A 173 13.26 7.97 -1.67
N PRO A 174 12.25 8.85 -1.74
CA PRO A 174 10.98 8.59 -2.41
C PRO A 174 11.15 8.11 -3.86
N ASN A 175 10.26 7.23 -4.35
CA ASN A 175 10.29 6.73 -5.73
C ASN A 175 10.35 7.86 -6.78
N ARG A 176 9.62 8.96 -6.55
CA ARG A 176 9.66 10.15 -7.43
C ARG A 176 11.05 10.75 -7.57
N LEU A 177 11.86 10.77 -6.50
CA LEU A 177 13.22 11.31 -6.55
C LEU A 177 14.18 10.31 -7.21
N VAL A 178 14.03 9.02 -6.95
CA VAL A 178 14.78 7.98 -7.69
C VAL A 178 14.55 8.12 -9.19
N ALA A 179 13.29 8.21 -9.61
CA ALA A 179 12.93 8.40 -11.02
C ALA A 179 13.51 9.70 -11.59
N ARG A 180 13.43 10.81 -10.85
CA ARG A 180 13.96 12.11 -11.26
C ARG A 180 15.49 12.09 -11.43
N ILE A 181 16.23 11.49 -10.50
CA ILE A 181 17.70 11.33 -10.60
C ILE A 181 18.06 10.51 -11.85
N VAL A 182 17.34 9.41 -12.10
CA VAL A 182 17.59 8.55 -13.28
C VAL A 182 17.24 9.27 -14.59
N GLN A 183 16.19 10.10 -14.58
CA GLN A 183 15.72 10.83 -15.75
C GLN A 183 16.61 12.02 -16.10
N GLU A 184 16.97 12.83 -15.11
CA GLU A 184 17.79 14.04 -15.27
C GLU A 184 19.28 13.73 -15.35
N ASN A 185 19.73 12.61 -14.77
CA ASN A 185 21.13 12.15 -14.77
C ASN A 185 22.11 13.29 -14.41
N PRO A 186 22.05 13.82 -13.18
CA PRO A 186 22.83 14.99 -12.78
C PRO A 186 24.32 14.77 -13.04
N GLN A 187 25.00 15.80 -13.56
CA GLN A 187 26.40 15.74 -13.98
C GLN A 187 27.38 16.26 -12.92
N ASP A 188 26.85 16.74 -11.80
CA ASP A 188 27.63 17.23 -10.67
C ASP A 188 26.85 17.07 -9.34
N PRO A 189 27.55 17.16 -8.18
CA PRO A 189 26.92 17.05 -6.88
C PRO A 189 25.89 18.15 -6.56
N GLU A 190 26.01 19.32 -7.18
CA GLU A 190 25.17 20.48 -6.89
C GLU A 190 23.79 20.31 -7.54
N ALA A 191 23.74 19.90 -8.80
CA ALA A 191 22.53 19.48 -9.50
C ALA A 191 21.83 18.32 -8.78
N LEU A 192 22.59 17.34 -8.27
CA LEU A 192 22.03 16.25 -7.47
C LEU A 192 21.41 16.77 -6.15
N ARG A 193 22.08 17.71 -5.47
CA ARG A 193 21.58 18.31 -4.23
C ARG A 193 20.29 19.08 -4.48
N GLU A 194 20.16 19.79 -5.61
CA GLU A 194 18.94 20.48 -6.01
C GLU A 194 17.76 19.50 -6.18
N ILE A 195 18.00 18.34 -6.80
CA ILE A 195 16.98 17.29 -6.95
C ILE A 195 16.55 16.72 -5.59
N LEU A 196 17.52 16.49 -4.69
CA LEU A 196 17.28 15.89 -3.37
C LEU A 196 16.58 16.86 -2.39
N GLY A 197 16.88 18.15 -2.50
CA GLY A 197 16.46 19.18 -1.56
C GLY A 197 17.21 19.11 -0.21
N GLU A 198 17.02 20.13 0.63
CA GLU A 198 17.75 20.28 1.90
C GLU A 198 17.57 19.09 2.86
N GLU A 199 16.36 18.54 2.96
CA GLU A 199 16.04 17.41 3.85
C GLU A 199 16.90 16.15 3.59
N ARG A 200 17.44 16.02 2.37
CA ARG A 200 18.17 14.83 1.90
C ARG A 200 19.56 15.17 1.40
N ALA A 201 20.05 16.38 1.67
CA ALA A 201 21.37 16.83 1.27
C ALA A 201 22.48 15.93 1.82
N ALA A 202 22.27 15.30 2.99
CA ALA A 202 23.19 14.34 3.59
C ALA A 202 23.43 13.09 2.71
N TYR A 203 22.51 12.75 1.80
CA TYR A 203 22.66 11.61 0.89
C TYR A 203 23.38 11.97 -0.42
N THR A 204 23.65 13.25 -0.68
CA THR A 204 24.22 13.73 -1.96
C THR A 204 25.52 13.00 -2.28
N GLU A 205 26.44 12.92 -1.33
CA GLU A 205 27.77 12.32 -1.55
C GLU A 205 27.68 10.82 -1.84
N ALA A 206 26.92 10.07 -1.03
CA ALA A 206 26.74 8.63 -1.21
C ALA A 206 26.07 8.29 -2.56
N ILE A 207 25.08 9.08 -2.97
CA ILE A 207 24.42 8.90 -4.27
C ILE A 207 25.34 9.33 -5.42
N TRP A 208 26.14 10.38 -5.23
CA TRP A 208 27.10 10.86 -6.23
C TRP A 208 28.20 9.82 -6.53
N GLU A 209 28.72 9.13 -5.51
CA GLU A 209 29.67 8.04 -5.71
C GLU A 209 29.07 6.89 -6.53
N LEU A 210 27.79 6.57 -6.34
CA LEU A 210 27.10 5.57 -7.15
C LEU A 210 26.96 5.99 -8.61
N LEU A 211 26.73 7.27 -8.87
CA LEU A 211 26.65 7.81 -10.22
C LEU A 211 28.02 7.76 -10.92
N LYS A 212 29.09 8.15 -10.25
CA LYS A 212 30.45 8.11 -10.79
C LYS A 212 30.96 6.69 -11.06
N ALA A 213 30.67 5.75 -10.16
CA ALA A 213 31.08 4.35 -10.32
C ALA A 213 30.51 3.72 -11.61
N ARG A 214 29.33 4.17 -12.06
CA ARG A 214 28.72 3.74 -13.32
C ARG A 214 29.48 4.27 -14.53
N ASP A 215 29.80 5.56 -14.56
CA ASP A 215 30.47 6.19 -15.69
C ASP A 215 31.92 5.70 -15.85
N SER A 216 32.50 5.19 -14.76
CA SER A 216 33.83 4.61 -14.72
C SER A 216 33.85 3.13 -15.13
N SER A 217 32.69 2.48 -15.27
CA SER A 217 32.59 1.11 -15.76
C SER A 217 32.68 1.16 -17.29
N PRO A 218 33.81 0.73 -17.90
CA PRO A 218 33.91 0.70 -19.35
C PRO A 218 32.85 -0.28 -19.84
N THR A 219 31.93 0.23 -20.67
CA THR A 219 30.84 -0.54 -21.27
C THR A 219 31.34 -1.88 -21.82
N GLY A 220 30.92 -2.97 -21.18
CA GLY A 220 30.76 -4.28 -21.80
C GLY A 220 29.34 -4.42 -22.34
#